data_AF-G5E285-F1
#
_entry.id   AF-G5E285-F1
#
_cell.length_a   1.000
_cell.length_b   1.000
_cell.length_c   1.000
_cell.angle_alpha   90.00
_cell.angle_beta   90.00
_cell.angle_gamma   90.00
#
_symmetry.space_group_name_H-M   'P 1'
#
loop_
_entity.id
_entity.type
_entity.pdbx_description
1 polymer ?
#
loop_
_entity_poly.entity_id
_entity_poly.type
_entity_poly.pdbx_seq_one_letter_code
_entity_poly.pdbx_strand_id
1 'polypeptide(L)'
;VHSVAITNRGDCCRERLDGAEIHLGDSAFSWKKNPICGTISKIGFGETYSFNCNGMEGRFVTIVLPGDAKSLTLCEVQVFRPT
;
A
#
# COMPACT_ATOMS: atom_id res chain seq x y z
N VAL A 1 -2.98 -13.47 1.60
CA VAL A 1 -3.26 -12.37 0.65
C VAL A 1 -2.33 -12.52 -0.53
N HIS A 2 -2.88 -12.67 -1.74
CA HIS A 2 -2.09 -12.88 -2.96
C HIS A 2 -1.46 -11.56 -3.43
N SER A 3 -2.27 -10.51 -3.54
CA SER A 3 -1.79 -9.20 -3.97
C SER A 3 -2.63 -8.06 -3.39
N VAL A 4 -2.03 -6.87 -3.37
CA VAL A 4 -2.69 -5.60 -3.06
C VAL A 4 -2.51 -4.67 -4.24
N ALA A 5 -3.59 -4.16 -4.81
CA ALA A 5 -3.54 -3.15 -5.87
C ALA A 5 -3.88 -1.77 -5.33
N ILE A 6 -3.09 -0.77 -5.72
CA ILE A 6 -3.21 0.62 -5.29
C ILE A 6 -3.43 1.50 -6.51
N THR A 7 -4.48 2.31 -6.48
CA THR A 7 -4.72 3.34 -7.50
C THR A 7 -4.29 4.71 -6.97
N ASN A 8 -3.38 5.37 -7.69
CA ASN A 8 -2.88 6.69 -7.33
C ASN A 8 -3.84 7.80 -7.78
N ARG A 9 -3.64 9.00 -7.25
CA ARG A 9 -4.36 10.21 -7.66
C ARG A 9 -4.12 10.55 -9.14
N GLY A 10 -5.16 10.99 -9.84
CA GLY A 10 -5.14 11.23 -11.30
C GLY A 10 -4.93 12.67 -11.75
N ASP A 11 -5.27 13.66 -10.93
CA ASP A 11 -5.36 15.07 -11.33
C ASP A 11 -4.09 15.89 -10.99
N CYS A 12 -3.36 15.53 -9.94
CA CYS A 12 -2.08 16.15 -9.59
C CYS A 12 -1.27 15.27 -8.63
N CYS A 13 -0.02 15.69 -8.38
CA CYS A 13 0.67 15.37 -7.13
C CYS A 13 0.96 13.87 -6.92
N ARG A 14 1.13 13.12 -8.02
CA ARG A 14 1.31 11.66 -8.01
C ARG A 14 2.51 11.20 -7.19
N GLU A 15 3.56 12.03 -7.14
CA GLU A 15 4.81 11.78 -6.42
C GLU A 15 4.64 11.73 -4.90
N ARG A 16 3.50 12.19 -4.37
CA ARG A 16 3.21 12.12 -2.93
C ARG A 16 3.11 10.69 -2.43
N LEU A 17 2.77 9.73 -3.29
CA LEU A 17 2.66 8.33 -2.92
C LEU A 17 4.03 7.61 -2.99
N ASP A 18 5.06 8.24 -3.56
CA ASP A 18 6.39 7.66 -3.68
C ASP A 18 7.01 7.41 -2.29
N GLY A 19 7.47 6.17 -2.08
CA GLY A 19 8.02 5.68 -0.82
C GLY A 19 6.99 5.17 0.19
N ALA A 20 5.70 5.12 -0.14
CA ALA A 20 4.72 4.50 0.74
C ALA A 20 4.97 2.99 0.92
N GLU A 21 4.77 2.47 2.12
CA GLU A 21 4.96 1.06 2.48
C GLU A 21 3.61 0.39 2.74
N ILE A 22 3.45 -0.82 2.22
CA ILE A 22 2.28 -1.66 2.40
C ILE A 22 2.63 -2.75 3.41
N HIS A 23 2.16 -2.62 4.64
CA HIS A 23 2.31 -3.63 5.68
C HIS A 23 1.10 -4.54 5.74
N LEU A 24 1.34 -5.82 6.03
CA LEU A 24 0.30 -6.82 6.13
C LEU A 24 0.54 -7.73 7.34
N GLY A 25 -0.43 -7.82 8.24
CA GLY A 25 -0.35 -8.70 9.40
C GLY A 25 -1.57 -8.60 10.31
N ASP A 26 -1.48 -9.20 11.50
CA ASP A 26 -2.62 -9.30 12.42
C ASP A 26 -2.68 -8.19 13.48
N SER A 27 -1.67 -7.33 13.57
CA SER A 27 -1.67 -6.23 14.53
C SER A 27 -2.03 -4.90 13.89
N ALA A 28 -3.16 -4.32 14.27
CA ALA A 28 -3.49 -2.93 13.91
C ALA A 28 -2.62 -1.91 14.67
N PHE A 29 -2.35 -2.18 15.96
CA PHE A 29 -1.67 -1.23 16.84
C PHE A 29 -0.14 -1.29 16.70
N SER A 30 0.41 -2.49 16.56
CA SER A 30 1.84 -2.71 16.31
C SER A 30 2.11 -2.90 14.82
N TRP A 31 1.48 -2.10 13.95
CA TRP A 31 1.59 -2.25 12.49
C TRP A 31 3.04 -2.22 11.99
N LYS A 32 3.94 -1.51 12.67
CA LYS A 32 5.40 -1.49 12.37
C LYS A 32 6.06 -2.87 12.47
N LYS A 33 5.45 -3.80 13.23
CA LYS A 33 5.92 -5.19 13.36
C LYS A 33 5.30 -6.10 12.30
N ASN A 34 4.27 -5.66 11.60
CA ASN A 34 3.72 -6.43 10.49
C ASN A 34 4.72 -6.39 9.32
N PRO A 35 4.96 -7.53 8.66
CA PRO A 35 5.85 -7.59 7.51
C PRO A 35 5.38 -6.71 6.34
N ILE A 36 6.33 -6.25 5.53
CA ILE A 36 6.07 -5.43 4.34
C ILE A 36 5.72 -6.34 3.17
N CYS A 37 4.56 -6.13 2.56
CA CYS A 37 4.19 -6.74 1.28
C CYS A 37 4.90 -6.03 0.11
N GLY A 38 5.01 -4.70 0.15
CA GLY A 38 5.71 -3.95 -0.88
C GLY A 38 5.91 -2.48 -0.53
N THR A 39 6.81 -1.84 -1.27
CA THR A 39 7.07 -0.40 -1.20
C THR A 39 6.76 0.22 -2.56
N ILE A 40 5.97 1.29 -2.54
CA ILE A 40 5.58 2.02 -3.73
C ILE A 40 6.77 2.87 -4.17
N SER A 41 7.38 2.53 -5.31
CA SER A 41 8.44 3.34 -5.89
C SER A 41 7.87 4.54 -6.63
N LYS A 42 7.06 4.28 -7.66
CA LYS A 42 6.28 5.25 -8.44
C LYS A 42 5.02 4.60 -9.00
N ILE A 43 3.92 5.34 -8.98
CA ILE A 43 2.69 5.01 -9.72
C ILE A 43 2.29 6.28 -10.49
N GLY A 44 1.99 6.15 -11.78
CA GLY A 44 1.57 7.26 -12.62
C GLY A 44 0.24 7.88 -12.19
N PHE A 45 -0.15 8.94 -12.89
CA PHE A 45 -1.41 9.63 -12.63
C PHE A 45 -2.60 8.67 -12.86
N GLY A 46 -3.38 8.41 -11.81
CA GLY A 46 -4.58 7.58 -11.89
C GLY A 46 -4.29 6.10 -12.17
N GLU A 47 -3.02 5.71 -12.28
CA GLU A 47 -2.63 4.34 -12.56
C GLU A 47 -2.88 3.44 -11.35
N THR A 48 -3.16 2.18 -11.65
CA THR A 48 -3.24 1.11 -10.65
C THR A 48 -2.01 0.23 -10.77
N TYR A 49 -1.31 0.02 -9.66
CA TYR A 49 -0.21 -0.95 -9.59
C TYR A 49 -0.52 -2.05 -8.58
N SER A 50 -0.25 -3.30 -8.95
CA SER A 50 -0.49 -4.49 -8.12
C SER A 50 0.80 -5.01 -7.51
N PHE A 51 0.86 -5.02 -6.18
CA PHE A 51 1.97 -5.54 -5.38
C PHE A 51 1.70 -7.00 -5.03
N ASN A 52 2.62 -7.89 -5.39
CA ASN A 52 2.53 -9.30 -5.03
C ASN A 52 2.94 -9.48 -3.57
N CYS A 53 2.00 -9.94 -2.73
CA CYS A 53 2.25 -10.22 -1.31
C CYS A 53 2.59 -11.69 -1.05
N ASN A 54 2.86 -12.51 -2.08
CA ASN A 54 3.33 -13.89 -1.97
C ASN A 54 2.52 -14.77 -1.00
N GLY A 55 1.20 -14.55 -0.94
CA GLY A 55 0.32 -15.34 -0.07
C GLY A 55 0.30 -14.92 1.41
N MET A 56 1.00 -13.85 1.83
CA MET A 56 1.10 -13.41 3.23
C MET A 56 -0.24 -13.42 3.98
N GLU A 57 -0.22 -13.90 5.23
CA GLU A 57 -1.39 -13.95 6.08
C GLU A 57 -1.50 -12.71 6.97
N GLY A 58 -2.73 -12.24 7.19
CA GLY A 58 -3.00 -11.13 8.09
C GLY A 58 -4.40 -10.56 7.95
N ARG A 59 -4.89 -9.98 9.05
CA ARG A 59 -6.19 -9.31 9.12
C ARG A 59 -6.17 -7.84 8.67
N PHE A 60 -5.02 -7.17 8.77
CA PHE A 60 -4.89 -5.74 8.51
C PHE A 60 -3.88 -5.47 7.39
N VAL A 61 -4.28 -4.61 6.46
CA VAL A 61 -3.38 -3.94 5.52
C VAL A 61 -3.20 -2.51 6.01
N THR A 62 -1.96 -2.07 6.20
CA THR A 62 -1.63 -0.72 6.62
C THR A 62 -0.73 -0.08 5.58
N ILE A 63 -1.19 1.03 5.00
CA ILE A 63 -0.40 1.82 4.06
C ILE A 63 0.14 3.02 4.82
N VAL A 64 1.46 3.13 4.90
CA VAL A 64 2.14 4.24 5.59
C VAL A 64 3.00 4.98 4.59
N LEU A 65 3.05 6.31 4.72
CA LEU A 65 4.01 7.13 4.01
C LEU A 65 5.03 7.65 5.05
N PRO A 66 6.24 7.09 5.11
CA PRO A 66 7.23 7.47 6.12
C PRO A 66 7.63 8.95 6.02
N GLY A 67 7.82 9.56 7.19
CA GLY A 67 8.20 10.97 7.33
C GLY A 67 7.06 11.86 7.81
N ASP A 68 7.43 13.06 8.28
CA ASP A 68 6.48 13.99 8.88
C ASP A 68 5.86 14.94 7.84
N ALA A 69 4.66 15.44 8.15
CA ALA A 69 3.93 16.44 7.35
C ALA A 69 3.71 16.06 5.88
N LYS A 70 3.63 14.75 5.55
CA LYS A 70 3.31 14.26 4.22
C LYS A 70 1.80 14.01 4.05
N SER A 71 1.31 14.14 2.82
CA SER A 71 -0.07 13.83 2.47
C SER A 71 -0.14 12.47 1.78
N LEU A 72 -0.75 11.47 2.43
CA LEU A 72 -1.10 10.21 1.80
C LEU A 72 -2.46 10.35 1.10
N THR A 73 -2.54 9.99 -0.18
CA THR A 73 -3.79 9.97 -0.95
C THR A 73 -3.87 8.66 -1.71
N LEU A 74 -5.00 7.96 -1.58
CA LEU A 74 -5.27 6.68 -2.21
C LEU A 74 -6.63 6.81 -2.88
N CYS A 75 -6.70 6.56 -4.18
CA CYS A 75 -7.98 6.59 -4.89
C CYS A 75 -8.73 5.27 -4.71
N GLU A 76 -8.01 4.15 -4.72
CA GLU A 76 -8.56 2.82 -4.51
C GLU A 76 -7.51 1.92 -3.86
N VAL A 77 -7.96 1.00 -3.01
CA VAL A 77 -7.13 -0.08 -2.44
C VAL A 77 -7.89 -1.38 -2.58
N GLN A 78 -7.36 -2.31 -3.36
CA GLN A 78 -7.96 -3.63 -3.57
C GLN A 78 -7.08 -4.72 -2.97
N VAL A 79 -7.68 -5.64 -2.22
CA VAL A 79 -6.96 -6.76 -1.58
C VAL A 79 -7.48 -8.07 -2.15
N PHE A 80 -6.59 -8.83 -2.78
CA PHE A 80 -6.91 -10.10 -3.44
C PHE A 80 -6.46 -11.29 -2.59
N ARG A 81 -7.36 -12.25 -2.38
CA ARG A 81 -7.03 -13.49 -1.67
C ARG A 81 -6.48 -14.53 -2.63
N PRO A 82 -5.62 -15.46 -2.15
CA PRO A 82 -5.33 -16.68 -2.91
C PRO A 82 -6.64 -17.46 -3.13
N THR A 83 -6.88 -17.88 -4.36
CA THR A 83 -7.89 -18.89 -4.69
C THR A 83 -7.41 -20.28 -4.34
#